data_AF-A0A2V6WN52-F1
#
_entry.id   AF-A0A2V6WN52-F1
#
_cell.length_a   1.000
_cell.length_b   1.000
_cell.length_c   1.000
_cell.angle_alpha   90.00
_cell.angle_beta   90.00
_cell.angle_gamma   90.00
#
_symmetry.space_group_name_H-M   'P 1'
#
loop_
_entity.id
_entity.type
_entity.pdbx_description
1 polymer ?
#
loop_
_entity_poly.entity_id
_entity_poly.type
_entity_poly.pdbx_seq_one_letter_code
_entity_poly.pdbx_strand_id
1 'polypeptide(L)' 'RLRRPLADAALRELQRRFDDILKGPADQAPGPLPQEGGTHPELPRLVLPFDRSSYGRLRRLIDFVNAQ' A
#
# COMPACT_ATOMS: atom_id res chain seq x y z
N ARG A 1 3.79 4.00 4.59
CA ARG A 1 3.22 5.33 4.92
C ARG A 1 3.18 6.12 3.63
N LEU A 2 2.09 6.83 3.36
CA LEU A 2 1.93 7.67 2.19
C LEU A 2 2.03 9.14 2.60
N ARG A 3 2.42 10.02 1.66
CA ARG A 3 2.35 11.48 1.87
C ARG A 3 0.93 12.03 1.69
N ARG A 4 0.11 11.32 0.93
CA ARG A 4 -1.30 11.60 0.64
C ARG A 4 -2.03 10.28 0.37
N PRO A 5 -3.35 10.19 0.60
CA PRO A 5 -4.11 8.99 0.22
C PRO A 5 -4.02 8.74 -1.28
N LEU A 6 -4.02 7.47 -1.68
CA LEU A 6 -4.24 7.10 -3.07
C LEU A 6 -5.70 7.35 -3.43
N ALA A 7 -5.94 7.91 -4.61
CA ALA A 7 -7.28 7.96 -5.19
C ALA A 7 -7.80 6.54 -5.46
N ASP A 8 -9.12 6.34 -5.40
CA ASP A 8 -9.73 5.02 -5.59
C ASP A 8 -9.37 4.37 -6.93
N ALA A 9 -9.20 5.18 -7.99
CA ALA A 9 -8.77 4.70 -9.29
C ALA A 9 -7.36 4.10 -9.25
N ALA A 10 -6.43 4.75 -8.53
CA ALA A 10 -5.08 4.26 -8.34
C ALA A 10 -5.04 3.00 -7.46
N LEU A 11 -5.90 2.93 -6.43
CA LEU A 11 -6.02 1.74 -5.59
C LEU A 11 -6.56 0.53 -6.38
N ARG A 12 -7.56 0.75 -7.24
CA ARG A 12 -8.08 -0.30 -8.16
C ARG A 12 -7.03 -0.75 -9.17
N GLU A 13 -6.26 0.17 -9.74
CA GLU A 13 -5.16 -0.16 -10.65
C GLU A 13 -4.06 -0.96 -9.93
N LEU A 14 -3.69 -0.55 -8.71
CA LEU A 14 -2.76 -1.28 -7.86
C LEU A 14 -3.21 -2.73 -7.66
N GLN A 15 -4.47 -2.93 -7.26
CA GLN A 15 -5.03 -4.26 -7.04
C GLN A 15 -4.91 -5.12 -8.29
N ARG A 16 -5.34 -4.60 -9.46
CA ARG A 16 -5.28 -5.36 -10.72
C ARG A 16 -3.86 -5.66 -11.18
N ARG A 17 -2.93 -4.73 -11.04
CA ARG A 17 -1.57 -4.84 -11.59
C ARG A 17 -0.66 -5.78 -10.79
N PHE A 18 -0.96 -5.97 -9.51
CA PHE A 18 -0.15 -6.72 -8.55
C PHE A 18 -0.92 -7.87 -7.88
N ASP A 19 -2.04 -8.29 -8.45
CA ASP A 19 -2.86 -9.41 -7.95
C ASP A 19 -2.07 -10.72 -7.80
N ASP A 20 -1.02 -10.90 -8.60
CA ASP A 20 -0.13 -12.06 -8.52
C ASP A 20 0.67 -12.14 -7.20
N ILE A 21 0.93 -11.00 -6.56
CA ILE A 21 1.70 -10.92 -5.31
C ILE A 21 0.87 -10.53 -4.09
N LEU A 22 -0.31 -9.94 -4.31
CA LEU A 22 -1.23 -9.62 -3.23
C LEU A 22 -1.97 -10.88 -2.76
N LYS A 23 -2.16 -11.01 -1.45
CA LYS A 23 -2.86 -12.13 -0.79
C LYS A 23 -4.24 -11.73 -0.27
N GLY A 24 -4.73 -10.59 -0.73
CA GLY A 24 -5.99 -10.00 -0.29
C GLY A 24 -6.14 -8.57 -0.83
N PRO A 25 -7.22 -7.88 -0.44
CA PRO A 25 -7.48 -6.52 -0.89
C PRO A 25 -6.46 -5.53 -0.31
N ALA A 26 -6.03 -4.57 -1.13
CA ALA A 26 -5.35 -3.37 -0.67
C ALA A 26 -6.33 -2.43 0.03
N ASP A 27 -5.91 -1.83 1.14
CA ASP A 27 -6.74 -0.93 1.94
C ASP A 27 -5.95 0.30 2.41
N GLN A 28 -6.64 1.35 2.86
CA GLN A 28 -6.05 2.57 3.38
C GLN A 28 -6.57 2.91 4.77
N ALA A 29 -5.67 3.22 5.69
CA ALA A 29 -6.01 3.78 6.99
C ALA A 29 -5.59 5.26 7.04
N PRO A 30 -6.39 6.13 7.69
CA PRO A 30 -6.10 7.57 7.76
C PRO A 30 -4.84 7.88 8.61
N GLY A 31 -4.40 6.94 9.45
CA GLY A 31 -3.28 7.12 10.37
C GLY A 31 -2.65 5.80 10.79
N PRO A 32 -1.83 5.79 11.86
CA PRO A 32 -1.08 4.63 12.31
C PRO A 32 -2.00 3.46 12.68
N LEU A 33 -1.53 2.26 12.36
CA LEU A 33 -2.17 1.04 12.87
C LEU A 33 -1.87 0.89 14.39
N PRO A 34 -2.69 0.15 15.15
CA PRO A 34 -2.50 -0.02 16.59
C PRO A 34 -1.07 -0.45 16.98
N GLN A 35 -0.44 -1.30 16.17
CA GLN A 35 0.90 -1.83 16.40
C GLN A 35 2.03 -0.81 16.15
N GLU A 36 1.74 0.35 15.53
CA GLU A 36 2.72 1.41 15.26
C GLU A 36 2.86 2.43 16.40
N GLY A 37 2.10 2.28 17.49
CA GLY A 37 2.24 3.12 18.69
C GLY A 37 2.01 4.62 18.45
N GLY A 38 1.19 4.99 17.47
CA GLY A 38 0.86 6.40 17.19
C GLY A 38 1.89 7.18 16.38
N THR A 39 2.97 6.56 15.88
CA THR A 39 4.04 7.25 15.14
C THR A 39 3.51 7.91 13.85
N HIS A 40 3.84 9.16 13.56
CA HIS A 40 3.36 9.93 12.39
C HIS A 40 1.83 9.89 12.20
N PRO A 41 1.06 10.43 13.15
CA PRO A 41 -0.41 10.37 13.11
C PRO A 41 -1.02 10.99 11.84
N GLU A 42 -0.32 11.93 11.22
CA GLU A 42 -0.75 12.71 10.05
C GLU A 42 -0.62 11.97 8.70
N LEU A 43 0.14 10.86 8.66
CA LEU A 43 0.43 10.17 7.40
C LEU A 43 -0.50 8.97 7.18
N PRO A 44 -1.20 8.88 6.04
CA PRO A 44 -2.00 7.70 5.73
C PRO A 44 -1.17 6.42 5.58
N ARG A 45 -1.79 5.28 5.84
CA ARG A 45 -1.21 3.94 5.65
C ARG A 45 -1.83 3.28 4.44
N LEU A 46 -0.99 2.67 3.62
CA LEU A 46 -1.41 1.70 2.63
C LEU A 46 -1.16 0.31 3.22
N VAL A 47 -2.23 -0.45 3.41
CA VAL A 47 -2.21 -1.81 3.97
C VAL A 47 -2.25 -2.78 2.80
N LEU A 48 -1.22 -3.61 2.69
CA LEU A 48 -1.03 -4.55 1.60
C LEU A 48 -0.75 -5.94 2.16
N PRO A 49 -1.67 -6.90 2.02
CA PRO A 49 -1.33 -8.30 2.22
C PRO A 49 -0.54 -8.78 1.00
N PHE A 50 0.75 -9.09 1.14
CA PHE A 50 1.61 -9.51 0.02
C PHE A 50 2.49 -10.72 0.38
N ASP A 51 2.99 -11.47 -0.60
CA ASP A 51 4.01 -12.50 -0.33
C ASP A 51 5.41 -11.93 -0.11
N ARG A 52 6.15 -12.52 0.83
CA ARG A 52 7.51 -12.07 1.19
C ARG A 52 8.60 -12.66 0.30
N SER A 53 8.25 -13.16 -0.88
CA SER A 53 9.18 -13.83 -1.82
C SER A 53 9.39 -13.04 -3.11
N SER A 54 8.39 -12.28 -3.57
CA SER A 54 8.41 -11.64 -4.89
C SER A 54 9.06 -10.25 -4.86
N TYR A 55 10.30 -10.15 -4.40
CA TYR A 55 10.99 -8.87 -4.15
C TYR A 55 11.01 -7.91 -5.35
N GLY A 56 11.29 -8.40 -6.56
CA GLY A 56 11.30 -7.57 -7.76
C GLY A 56 9.92 -7.01 -8.12
N ARG A 57 8.86 -7.76 -7.85
CA ARG A 57 7.47 -7.29 -7.99
C ARG A 57 7.11 -6.26 -6.92
N LEU A 58 7.51 -6.50 -5.67
CA LEU A 58 7.31 -5.55 -4.56
C LEU A 58 7.98 -4.21 -4.86
N ARG A 59 9.18 -4.21 -5.45
CA ARG A 59 9.84 -2.98 -5.84
C ARG A 59 9.02 -2.19 -6.87
N ARG A 60 8.51 -2.87 -7.90
CA ARG A 60 7.64 -2.25 -8.92
C ARG A 60 6.33 -1.72 -8.34
N LEU A 61 5.78 -2.39 -7.30
CA LEU A 61 4.61 -1.89 -6.57
C LEU A 61 4.93 -0.58 -5.88
N ILE A 62 6.05 -0.52 -5.15
CA ILE A 62 6.50 0.70 -4.47
C ILE A 62 6.71 1.84 -5.48
N ASP A 63 7.35 1.56 -6.61
CA ASP A 63 7.57 2.56 -7.66
C ASP A 63 6.24 3.08 -8.25
N PHE A 64 5.25 2.20 -8.46
CA PHE A 64 3.90 2.59 -8.89
C PHE A 64 3.23 3.52 -7.88
N VAL A 65 3.27 3.18 -6.59
CA VAL A 65 2.68 3.97 -5.50
C VAL A 65 3.34 5.35 -5.41
N ASN A 66 4.66 5.42 -5.54
CA ASN A 66 5.41 6.68 -5.47
C ASN A 66 5.15 7.62 -6.65
N ALA A 67 4.66 7.09 -7.77
CA ALA A 67 4.28 7.89 -8.94
C ALA A 67 2.86 8.46 -8.86
N GLN A 68 2.10 8.15 -7.80
CA GLN A 68 0.72 8.64 -7.62
C GLN A 68 0.64 10.01 -6.95
#